data_AF-A0A2V6IU69-F1
#
_entry.id   AF-A0A2V6IU69-F1
#
_cell.length_a   1.000
_cell.length_b   1.000
_cell.length_c   1.000
_cell.angle_alpha   90.00
_cell.angle_beta   90.00
_cell.angle_gamma   90.00
#
_symmetry.space_group_name_H-M   'P 1'
#
loop_
_entity.id
_entity.type
_entity.pdbx_description
1 polymer ?
#
loop_
_entity_poly.entity_id
_entity_poly.type
_entity_poly.pdbx_seq_one_letter_code
_entity_poly.pdbx_strand_id
1 'polypeptide(L)'
;MRPGDVDTAFQYLVAQPGVKREIIGVGGAGEFGVGRSVEVARQHSAEVKSLVLLSGETLQDGLQFLRQASQLPGLFVVADDDEYPPTVEAMEWLYITSSSPGKKFVHYSAAQDAPWIWYETSDASKVPAKGGHGTDMFKPHPELPGIIVDWFVTTLIKTPGHAPADALASAAILNQLWTSQGVARVKQQLMEARQRDPQVQLWPEVNVDIIGEDHVRESESEKKAGQVGEARMQIDTAIEIFKLNLLAYPDSADAHYNLADAYLKNGQKDLARQYAEKALAMIDSHKAPLSSWSDTEQRRAEIRSGVQDTLKELNAAH
;
A
#
# COMPACT_ATOMS: atom_id res chain seq x y z
N MET A 1 -10.94 25.88 -20.84
CA MET A 1 -9.70 25.39 -21.47
C MET A 1 -10.08 24.56 -22.69
N ARG A 2 -9.43 24.76 -23.85
CA ARG A 2 -9.74 24.05 -25.10
C ARG A 2 -9.13 22.65 -25.10
N PRO A 3 -9.70 21.70 -25.88
CA PRO A 3 -9.03 20.41 -26.14
C PRO A 3 -7.61 20.66 -26.68
N GLY A 4 -6.60 20.04 -26.05
CA GLY A 4 -5.19 20.16 -26.44
C GLY A 4 -4.35 21.19 -25.66
N ASP A 5 -4.97 22.12 -24.91
CA ASP A 5 -4.22 23.08 -24.08
C ASP A 5 -3.39 22.37 -22.99
N VAL A 6 -3.93 21.29 -22.42
CA VAL A 6 -3.27 20.50 -21.36
C VAL A 6 -2.04 19.74 -21.89
N ASP A 7 -2.15 19.10 -23.05
CA ASP A 7 -1.03 18.42 -23.72
C ASP A 7 0.05 19.44 -24.13
N THR A 8 -0.35 20.59 -24.66
CA THR A 8 0.58 21.69 -24.98
C THR A 8 1.33 22.16 -23.73
N ALA A 9 0.63 22.33 -22.61
CA ALA A 9 1.25 22.70 -21.34
C ALA A 9 2.19 21.61 -20.83
N PHE A 10 1.79 20.34 -20.92
CA PHE A 10 2.64 19.20 -20.55
C PHE A 10 3.94 19.18 -21.37
N GLN A 11 3.83 19.26 -22.70
CA GLN A 11 5.00 19.29 -23.59
C GLN A 11 5.92 20.48 -23.29
N TYR A 12 5.35 21.65 -23.03
CA TYR A 12 6.13 22.83 -22.63
C TYR A 12 6.88 22.59 -21.32
N LEU A 13 6.19 22.09 -20.28
CA LEU A 13 6.79 21.85 -18.96
C LEU A 13 7.89 20.78 -19.01
N VAL A 14 7.66 19.68 -19.73
CA VAL A 14 8.63 18.58 -19.89
C VAL A 14 9.83 18.98 -20.77
N ALA A 15 9.68 20.01 -21.61
CA ALA A 15 10.77 20.57 -22.39
C ALA A 15 11.73 21.46 -21.58
N GLN A 16 11.37 21.89 -20.37
CA GLN A 16 12.17 22.83 -19.59
C GLN A 16 13.52 22.22 -19.15
N PRO A 17 14.61 23.02 -19.11
CA PRO A 17 15.90 22.56 -18.61
C PRO A 17 15.81 22.02 -17.18
N GLY A 18 16.42 20.85 -16.95
CA GLY A 18 16.46 20.21 -15.62
C GLY A 18 15.29 19.27 -15.30
N VAL A 19 14.27 19.20 -16.16
CA VAL A 19 13.15 18.25 -15.99
C VAL A 19 13.55 16.85 -16.47
N LYS A 20 13.38 15.86 -15.60
CA LYS A 20 13.50 14.43 -15.95
C LYS A 20 12.21 13.96 -16.61
N ARG A 21 12.26 13.68 -17.90
CA ARG A 21 11.06 13.45 -18.72
C ARG A 21 10.39 12.10 -18.44
N GLU A 22 11.17 11.16 -17.91
CA GLU A 22 10.76 9.80 -17.62
C GLU A 22 10.13 9.60 -16.23
N ILE A 23 10.16 10.64 -15.39
CA ILE A 23 9.63 10.60 -14.02
C ILE A 23 8.85 11.88 -13.73
N ILE A 24 7.57 11.87 -14.12
CA ILE A 24 6.65 13.00 -13.92
C ILE A 24 5.58 12.64 -12.89
N GLY A 25 5.37 13.53 -11.93
CA GLY A 25 4.19 13.51 -11.06
C GLY A 25 3.14 14.47 -11.57
N VAL A 26 1.87 14.07 -11.49
CA VAL A 26 0.73 14.91 -11.88
C VAL A 26 -0.27 14.94 -10.74
N GLY A 27 -0.83 16.12 -10.47
CA GLY A 27 -1.91 16.23 -9.52
C GLY A 27 -2.82 17.42 -9.75
N GLY A 28 -4.01 17.33 -9.20
CA GLY A 28 -5.06 18.31 -9.38
C GLY A 28 -6.19 18.15 -8.38
N ALA A 29 -6.95 19.23 -8.24
CA ALA A 29 -8.01 19.36 -7.26
C ALA A 29 -9.33 19.83 -7.92
N GLY A 30 -10.47 19.44 -7.36
CA GLY A 30 -11.79 19.72 -7.96
C GLY A 30 -12.08 18.84 -9.18
N GLU A 31 -13.30 18.90 -9.71
CA GLU A 31 -13.73 18.16 -10.91
C GLU A 31 -12.73 18.33 -12.06
N PHE A 32 -12.37 19.59 -12.38
CA PHE A 32 -11.46 19.86 -13.49
C PHE A 32 -10.03 19.38 -13.21
N GLY A 33 -9.49 19.63 -12.01
CA GLY A 33 -8.11 19.29 -11.71
C GLY A 33 -7.88 17.78 -11.69
N VAL A 34 -8.77 17.04 -11.03
CA VAL A 34 -8.73 15.58 -10.98
C VAL A 34 -8.90 14.99 -12.38
N GLY A 35 -9.94 15.39 -13.10
CA GLY A 35 -10.21 14.91 -14.45
C GLY A 35 -9.05 15.14 -15.42
N ARG A 36 -8.44 16.32 -15.40
CA ARG A 36 -7.28 16.63 -16.26
C ARG A 36 -6.01 15.89 -15.84
N SER A 37 -5.79 15.69 -14.55
CA SER A 37 -4.62 14.94 -14.06
C SER A 37 -4.65 13.49 -14.53
N VAL A 38 -5.82 12.85 -14.45
CA VAL A 38 -6.02 11.48 -14.96
C VAL A 38 -5.83 11.43 -16.48
N GLU A 39 -6.35 12.42 -17.21
CA GLU A 39 -6.20 12.49 -18.67
C GLU A 39 -4.74 12.67 -19.10
N VAL A 40 -3.96 13.50 -18.42
CA VAL A 40 -2.50 13.63 -18.66
C VAL A 40 -1.80 12.31 -18.42
N ALA A 41 -2.08 11.64 -17.31
CA ALA A 41 -1.49 10.33 -17.02
C ALA A 41 -1.86 9.27 -18.06
N ARG A 42 -3.09 9.34 -18.59
CA ARG A 42 -3.56 8.44 -19.67
C ARG A 42 -2.82 8.69 -20.98
N GLN A 43 -2.65 9.96 -21.36
CA GLN A 43 -2.00 10.36 -22.62
C GLN A 43 -0.47 10.19 -22.57
N HIS A 44 0.13 10.31 -21.39
CA HIS A 44 1.58 10.28 -21.17
C HIS A 44 1.98 9.19 -20.15
N SER A 45 1.43 7.99 -20.34
CA SER A 45 1.61 6.87 -19.39
C SER A 45 3.04 6.34 -19.31
N ALA A 46 3.89 6.64 -20.30
CA ALA A 46 5.30 6.30 -20.27
C ALA A 46 6.10 7.23 -19.34
N GLU A 47 5.71 8.51 -19.24
CA GLU A 47 6.38 9.57 -18.50
C GLU A 47 5.83 9.75 -17.08
N VAL A 48 4.51 9.60 -16.91
CA VAL A 48 3.84 9.84 -15.63
C VAL A 48 3.99 8.62 -14.71
N LYS A 49 4.51 8.86 -13.51
CA LYS A 49 4.83 7.83 -12.49
C LYS A 49 4.10 8.01 -11.17
N SER A 50 3.36 9.10 -10.99
CA SER A 50 2.63 9.35 -9.74
C SER A 50 1.43 10.26 -9.96
N LEU A 51 0.32 9.92 -9.32
CA LEU A 51 -0.89 10.74 -9.26
C LEU A 51 -1.16 11.26 -7.85
N VAL A 52 -1.72 12.47 -7.78
CA VAL A 52 -2.29 13.09 -6.57
C VAL A 52 -3.63 13.74 -6.95
N LEU A 53 -4.72 13.21 -6.42
CA LEU A 53 -6.09 13.62 -6.76
C LEU A 53 -6.79 14.10 -5.48
N LEU A 54 -7.29 15.34 -5.50
CA LEU A 54 -7.97 15.95 -4.35
C LEU A 54 -9.40 16.29 -4.73
N SER A 55 -10.37 15.71 -4.02
CA SER A 55 -11.77 16.18 -4.01
C SER A 55 -12.30 16.46 -5.44
N GLY A 56 -12.53 15.40 -6.21
CA GLY A 56 -13.06 15.53 -7.57
C GLY A 56 -13.32 14.18 -8.23
N GLU A 57 -13.56 14.20 -9.53
CA GLU A 57 -13.94 13.00 -10.28
C GLU A 57 -13.23 12.90 -11.65
N THR A 58 -13.42 11.78 -12.32
CA THR A 58 -13.00 11.57 -13.71
C THR A 58 -14.08 10.87 -14.52
N LEU A 59 -14.00 11.01 -15.84
CA LEU A 59 -14.97 10.44 -16.76
C LEU A 59 -14.65 8.97 -17.10
N GLN A 60 -15.54 8.34 -17.88
CA GLN A 60 -15.45 6.93 -18.26
C GLN A 60 -14.06 6.49 -18.76
N ASP A 61 -13.44 7.27 -19.65
CA ASP A 61 -12.11 6.94 -20.19
C ASP A 61 -11.01 6.98 -19.11
N GLY A 62 -11.11 7.94 -18.18
CA GLY A 62 -10.22 8.04 -17.03
C GLY A 62 -10.40 6.87 -16.07
N LEU A 63 -11.65 6.48 -15.78
CA LEU A 63 -11.96 5.31 -14.96
C LEU A 63 -11.45 4.02 -15.61
N GLN A 64 -11.60 3.87 -16.92
CA GLN A 64 -11.07 2.72 -17.66
C GLN A 64 -9.54 2.67 -17.59
N PHE A 65 -8.88 3.82 -17.74
CA PHE A 65 -7.43 3.93 -17.60
C PHE A 65 -6.94 3.52 -16.21
N LEU A 66 -7.52 4.07 -15.14
CA LEU A 66 -7.15 3.73 -13.76
C LEU A 66 -7.31 2.24 -13.46
N ARG A 67 -8.32 1.60 -14.07
CA ARG A 67 -8.57 0.14 -13.98
C ARG A 67 -7.47 -0.71 -14.64
N GLN A 68 -6.68 -0.13 -15.53
CA GLN A 68 -5.62 -0.82 -16.28
C GLN A 68 -4.21 -0.40 -15.83
N ALA A 69 -4.09 0.78 -15.22
CA ALA A 69 -2.82 1.38 -14.81
C ALA A 69 -2.28 0.79 -13.49
N SER A 70 -1.98 -0.52 -13.47
CA SER A 70 -1.56 -1.23 -12.25
C SER A 70 -0.19 -0.80 -11.69
N GLN A 71 0.59 -0.04 -12.48
CA GLN A 71 1.90 0.50 -12.10
C GLN A 71 1.86 2.01 -11.81
N LEU A 72 0.68 2.61 -11.74
CA LEU A 72 0.54 4.05 -11.50
C LEU A 72 0.05 4.29 -10.06
N PRO A 73 0.95 4.62 -9.13
CA PRO A 73 0.54 4.90 -7.77
C PRO A 73 -0.26 6.20 -7.69
N GLY A 74 -1.33 6.17 -6.88
CA GLY A 74 -2.20 7.34 -6.66
C GLY A 74 -2.41 7.67 -5.19
N LEU A 75 -2.31 8.96 -4.87
CA LEU A 75 -2.80 9.55 -3.62
C LEU A 75 -4.19 10.14 -3.89
N PHE A 76 -5.17 9.76 -3.08
CA PHE A 76 -6.56 10.17 -3.19
C PHE A 76 -6.94 10.86 -1.88
N VAL A 77 -7.39 12.11 -1.95
CA VAL A 77 -7.63 12.95 -0.77
C VAL A 77 -9.04 13.53 -0.82
N VAL A 78 -9.80 13.37 0.27
CA VAL A 78 -11.16 13.92 0.40
C VAL A 78 -11.49 14.26 1.86
N ALA A 79 -12.50 15.09 2.07
CA ALA A 79 -13.02 15.44 3.39
C ALA A 79 -14.55 15.27 3.46
N ASP A 80 -15.07 14.84 4.60
CA ASP A 80 -16.53 14.70 4.83
C ASP A 80 -17.29 16.04 4.75
N ASP A 81 -16.60 17.14 5.02
CA ASP A 81 -17.14 18.50 4.94
C ASP A 81 -16.96 19.15 3.55
N ASP A 82 -16.60 18.36 2.53
CA ASP A 82 -16.62 18.80 1.13
C ASP A 82 -17.98 19.40 0.80
N GLU A 83 -17.97 20.62 0.29
CA GLU A 83 -19.19 21.39 0.06
C GLU A 83 -20.05 20.81 -1.08
N TYR A 84 -19.53 19.81 -1.80
CA TYR A 84 -20.24 19.00 -2.78
C TYR A 84 -20.21 17.52 -2.36
N PRO A 85 -21.13 17.09 -1.48
CA PRO A 85 -21.06 15.77 -0.84
C PRO A 85 -20.84 14.56 -1.79
N PRO A 86 -21.48 14.48 -2.98
CA PRO A 86 -21.24 13.37 -3.92
C PRO A 86 -19.77 13.17 -4.34
N THR A 87 -18.92 14.17 -4.13
CA THR A 87 -17.47 14.11 -4.36
C THR A 87 -16.79 13.10 -3.45
N VAL A 88 -17.32 12.87 -2.24
CA VAL A 88 -16.80 11.88 -1.30
C VAL A 88 -16.93 10.48 -1.91
N GLU A 89 -18.13 10.12 -2.35
CA GLU A 89 -18.38 8.83 -3.00
C GLU A 89 -17.64 8.70 -4.33
N ALA A 90 -17.50 9.80 -5.09
CA ALA A 90 -16.72 9.79 -6.32
C ALA A 90 -15.24 9.50 -6.06
N MET A 91 -14.64 10.11 -5.03
CA MET A 91 -13.24 9.89 -4.65
C MET A 91 -13.00 8.47 -4.11
N GLU A 92 -13.92 7.93 -3.31
CA GLU A 92 -13.90 6.52 -2.91
C GLU A 92 -13.96 5.60 -4.13
N TRP A 93 -14.83 5.91 -5.09
CA TRP A 93 -14.95 5.12 -6.31
C TRP A 93 -13.69 5.19 -7.19
N LEU A 94 -13.05 6.36 -7.30
CA LEU A 94 -11.75 6.50 -7.97
C LEU A 94 -10.69 5.65 -7.28
N TYR A 95 -10.63 5.71 -5.96
CA TYR A 95 -9.70 4.93 -5.15
C TYR A 95 -9.88 3.42 -5.41
N ILE A 96 -11.12 2.92 -5.34
CA ILE A 96 -11.46 1.50 -5.56
C ILE A 96 -11.18 1.10 -7.02
N THR A 97 -11.46 1.96 -7.99
CA THR A 97 -11.27 1.70 -9.42
C THR A 97 -9.79 1.60 -9.81
N SER A 98 -8.91 2.35 -9.13
CA SER A 98 -7.48 2.29 -9.37
C SER A 98 -6.92 0.89 -9.08
N SER A 99 -6.35 0.27 -10.11
CA SER A 99 -5.82 -1.10 -10.04
C SER A 99 -4.43 -1.21 -9.40
N SER A 100 -3.76 -0.08 -9.16
CA SER A 100 -2.45 -0.09 -8.48
C SER A 100 -2.60 -0.57 -7.03
N PRO A 101 -1.80 -1.55 -6.57
CA PRO A 101 -1.75 -1.91 -5.16
C PRO A 101 -1.10 -0.79 -4.34
N GLY A 102 -0.14 -0.06 -4.93
CA GLY A 102 0.51 1.09 -4.33
C GLY A 102 -0.37 2.33 -4.46
N LYS A 103 -1.20 2.60 -3.48
CA LYS A 103 -2.08 3.79 -3.45
C LYS A 103 -2.33 4.20 -2.00
N LYS A 104 -2.81 5.42 -1.78
CA LYS A 104 -3.13 5.91 -0.44
C LYS A 104 -4.44 6.70 -0.47
N PHE A 105 -5.31 6.42 0.48
CA PHE A 105 -6.53 7.18 0.72
C PHE A 105 -6.35 8.04 1.97
N VAL A 106 -6.52 9.34 1.83
CA VAL A 106 -6.52 10.30 2.94
C VAL A 106 -7.93 10.86 3.04
N HIS A 107 -8.61 10.48 4.11
CA HIS A 107 -9.99 10.87 4.37
C HIS A 107 -10.03 11.72 5.64
N TYR A 108 -10.39 12.98 5.49
CA TYR A 108 -10.59 13.89 6.61
C TYR A 108 -12.01 13.78 7.12
N SER A 109 -12.17 13.24 8.32
CA SER A 109 -13.49 13.07 8.92
C SER A 109 -14.04 14.36 9.51
N ALA A 110 -15.35 14.57 9.38
CA ALA A 110 -16.09 15.66 10.02
C ALA A 110 -17.11 15.12 11.04
N ALA A 111 -17.60 15.99 11.92
CA ALA A 111 -18.63 15.61 12.89
C ALA A 111 -19.99 15.30 12.21
N GLN A 112 -20.23 15.89 11.04
CA GLN A 112 -21.41 15.71 10.21
C GLN A 112 -21.00 15.94 8.76
N ASP A 113 -21.58 15.18 7.85
CA ASP A 113 -21.46 15.41 6.41
C ASP A 113 -21.98 16.81 6.05
N ALA A 114 -21.39 17.43 5.03
CA ALA A 114 -21.91 18.69 4.52
C ALA A 114 -23.36 18.50 3.99
N PRO A 115 -24.29 19.42 4.29
CA PRO A 115 -25.63 19.35 3.73
C PRO A 115 -25.57 19.50 2.21
N TRP A 116 -26.29 18.64 1.48
CA TRP A 116 -26.34 18.72 0.02
C TRP A 116 -27.25 19.87 -0.44
N ILE A 117 -26.67 21.06 -0.56
CA ILE A 117 -27.39 22.27 -0.96
C ILE A 117 -27.27 22.50 -2.48
N TRP A 118 -26.14 22.13 -3.09
CA TRP A 118 -25.80 22.36 -4.49
C TRP A 118 -24.86 21.28 -5.05
N TYR A 119 -24.66 21.29 -6.38
CA TYR A 119 -23.65 20.49 -7.09
C TYR A 119 -22.40 21.34 -7.37
N GLU A 120 -21.25 20.70 -7.66
CA GLU A 120 -20.07 21.42 -8.15
C GLU A 120 -20.47 22.24 -9.38
N THR A 121 -20.16 23.53 -9.34
CA THR A 121 -20.62 24.49 -10.33
C THR A 121 -19.48 25.43 -10.69
N SER A 122 -19.45 25.87 -11.94
CA SER A 122 -18.46 26.84 -12.42
C SER A 122 -18.56 28.21 -11.74
N ASP A 123 -19.61 28.47 -10.96
CA ASP A 123 -19.81 29.69 -10.19
C ASP A 123 -19.62 29.43 -8.69
N ALA A 124 -18.36 29.50 -8.24
CA ALA A 124 -17.97 29.27 -6.84
C ALA A 124 -18.63 30.23 -5.85
N SER A 125 -19.27 31.32 -6.28
CA SER A 125 -20.00 32.23 -5.38
C SER A 125 -21.28 31.60 -4.80
N LYS A 126 -21.78 30.52 -5.41
CA LYS A 126 -23.03 29.86 -5.00
C LYS A 126 -22.87 28.94 -3.80
N VAL A 127 -21.65 28.49 -3.52
CA VAL A 127 -21.36 27.55 -2.44
C VAL A 127 -20.23 28.14 -1.59
N PRO A 128 -20.50 28.59 -0.36
CA PRO A 128 -19.47 29.16 0.50
C PRO A 128 -18.40 28.11 0.82
N ALA A 129 -17.15 28.41 0.47
CA ALA A 129 -15.99 27.60 0.87
C ALA A 129 -15.84 27.58 2.40
N LYS A 130 -15.89 26.39 2.97
CA LYS A 130 -15.66 26.04 4.38
C LYS A 130 -14.32 25.33 4.58
N GLY A 131 -13.71 24.83 3.51
CA GLY A 131 -12.38 24.24 3.51
C GLY A 131 -12.35 22.75 3.19
N GLY A 132 -13.48 22.13 2.87
CA GLY A 132 -13.55 20.69 2.59
C GLY A 132 -13.22 20.33 1.13
N HIS A 133 -13.37 21.26 0.20
CA HIS A 133 -13.25 20.99 -1.24
C HIS A 133 -11.94 21.46 -1.86
N GLY A 134 -11.42 20.66 -2.79
CA GLY A 134 -10.31 20.99 -3.68
C GLY A 134 -9.07 21.54 -2.95
N THR A 135 -8.61 22.73 -3.37
CA THR A 135 -7.44 23.38 -2.75
C THR A 135 -7.74 24.07 -1.42
N ASP A 136 -9.02 24.28 -1.09
CA ASP A 136 -9.39 24.94 0.16
C ASP A 136 -9.03 24.07 1.38
N MET A 137 -8.90 22.76 1.16
CA MET A 137 -8.40 21.75 2.11
C MET A 137 -7.04 22.09 2.72
N PHE A 138 -6.19 22.85 2.04
CA PHE A 138 -4.88 23.22 2.60
C PHE A 138 -4.97 24.13 3.83
N LYS A 139 -6.08 24.85 4.00
CA LYS A 139 -6.26 25.76 5.13
C LYS A 139 -6.61 25.03 6.44
N PRO A 140 -7.63 24.14 6.49
CA PRO A 140 -7.91 23.36 7.69
C PRO A 140 -6.92 22.20 7.92
N HIS A 141 -6.23 21.73 6.87
CA HIS A 141 -5.29 20.61 6.92
C HIS A 141 -3.85 21.05 6.58
N PRO A 142 -3.14 21.73 7.49
CA PRO A 142 -1.79 22.25 7.23
C PRO A 142 -0.74 21.16 7.00
N GLU A 143 -1.02 19.91 7.35
CA GLU A 143 -0.18 18.74 7.09
C GLU A 143 -0.35 18.16 5.67
N LEU A 144 -1.44 18.46 4.97
CA LEU A 144 -1.73 17.94 3.64
C LEU A 144 -0.62 18.23 2.61
N PRO A 145 -0.03 19.44 2.54
CA PRO A 145 1.12 19.69 1.68
C PRO A 145 2.31 18.75 1.97
N GLY A 146 2.56 18.45 3.25
CA GLY A 146 3.60 17.50 3.66
C GLY A 146 3.31 16.09 3.17
N ILE A 147 2.06 15.63 3.28
CA ILE A 147 1.62 14.33 2.77
C ILE A 147 1.83 14.23 1.26
N ILE A 148 1.49 15.28 0.50
CA ILE A 148 1.67 15.32 -0.97
C ILE A 148 3.16 15.29 -1.34
N VAL A 149 3.99 16.06 -0.63
CA VAL A 149 5.44 16.07 -0.84
C VAL A 149 6.04 14.70 -0.54
N ASP A 150 5.69 14.09 0.59
CA ASP A 150 6.18 12.77 0.97
C ASP A 150 5.75 11.69 -0.03
N TRP A 151 4.53 11.80 -0.56
CA TRP A 151 4.03 10.95 -1.63
C TRP A 151 4.91 11.06 -2.88
N PHE A 152 5.12 12.26 -3.41
CA PHE A 152 5.97 12.45 -4.59
C PHE A 152 7.43 12.08 -4.34
N VAL A 153 7.99 12.37 -3.17
CA VAL A 153 9.34 11.91 -2.82
C VAL A 153 9.41 10.39 -2.86
N THR A 154 8.39 9.70 -2.35
CA THR A 154 8.31 8.24 -2.39
C THR A 154 8.24 7.74 -3.83
N THR A 155 7.24 8.20 -4.60
CA THR A 155 6.90 7.64 -5.92
C THR A 155 7.72 8.17 -7.08
N LEU A 156 8.50 9.25 -6.91
CA LEU A 156 9.32 9.84 -7.97
C LEU A 156 10.82 9.83 -7.64
N ILE A 157 11.21 9.81 -6.36
CA ILE A 157 12.63 9.89 -5.97
C ILE A 157 13.12 8.57 -5.39
N LYS A 158 12.44 8.04 -4.37
CA LYS A 158 12.88 6.83 -3.66
C LYS A 158 12.60 5.57 -4.48
N THR A 159 11.38 5.45 -5.00
CA THR A 159 10.88 4.30 -5.73
C THR A 159 10.05 4.77 -6.94
N PRO A 160 10.69 5.25 -8.02
CA PRO A 160 9.99 5.75 -9.20
C PRO A 160 8.89 4.79 -9.69
N GLY A 161 7.63 5.24 -9.73
CA GLY A 161 6.49 4.45 -10.17
C GLY A 161 5.94 3.45 -9.15
N HIS A 162 6.43 3.45 -7.91
CA HIS A 162 5.99 2.51 -6.88
C HIS A 162 5.70 3.22 -5.57
N ALA A 163 4.70 2.72 -4.86
CA ALA A 163 4.35 3.09 -3.50
C ALA A 163 4.10 1.82 -2.68
N PRO A 164 4.17 1.89 -1.32
CA PRO A 164 3.75 0.78 -0.47
C PRO A 164 2.32 0.34 -0.80
N ALA A 165 2.08 -0.96 -0.78
CA ALA A 165 0.74 -1.51 -0.97
C ALA A 165 -0.19 -1.02 0.16
N ASP A 166 -1.48 -0.84 -0.15
CA ASP A 166 -2.50 -0.45 0.83
C ASP A 166 -3.36 -1.62 1.30
N ALA A 167 -3.72 -1.64 2.58
CA ALA A 167 -4.50 -2.73 3.17
C ALA A 167 -5.94 -2.82 2.63
N LEU A 168 -6.64 -1.68 2.49
CA LEU A 168 -8.00 -1.62 1.93
C LEU A 168 -8.00 -2.08 0.48
N ALA A 169 -7.01 -1.65 -0.30
CA ALA A 169 -6.81 -2.08 -1.69
C ALA A 169 -6.58 -3.60 -1.80
N SER A 170 -5.90 -4.16 -0.81
CA SER A 170 -5.45 -5.56 -0.80
C SER A 170 -6.48 -6.52 -0.17
N ALA A 171 -7.62 -6.02 0.32
CA ALA A 171 -8.59 -6.80 1.06
C ALA A 171 -9.04 -8.09 0.34
N ALA A 172 -9.26 -8.02 -0.98
CA ALA A 172 -9.65 -9.19 -1.78
C ALA A 172 -8.54 -10.25 -1.86
N ILE A 173 -7.26 -9.84 -1.84
CA ILE A 173 -6.11 -10.74 -1.83
C ILE A 173 -5.94 -11.35 -0.43
N LEU A 174 -5.97 -10.50 0.60
CA LEU A 174 -5.83 -10.92 2.00
C LEU A 174 -6.92 -11.92 2.41
N ASN A 175 -8.18 -11.68 2.00
CA ASN A 175 -9.30 -12.56 2.31
C ASN A 175 -9.17 -13.96 1.69
N GLN A 176 -8.41 -14.10 0.59
CA GLN A 176 -8.19 -15.43 0.01
C GLN A 176 -7.31 -16.31 0.91
N LEU A 177 -6.41 -15.73 1.71
CA LEU A 177 -5.45 -16.49 2.53
C LEU A 177 -6.13 -17.38 3.58
N TRP A 178 -7.36 -17.06 3.98
CA TRP A 178 -8.18 -17.86 4.89
C TRP A 178 -8.80 -19.11 4.24
N THR A 179 -8.65 -19.29 2.93
CA THR A 179 -9.21 -20.43 2.20
C THR A 179 -8.17 -21.53 1.99
N SER A 180 -8.62 -22.78 1.85
CA SER A 180 -7.73 -23.96 1.73
C SER A 180 -6.77 -23.93 0.53
N GLN A 181 -7.07 -23.17 -0.53
CA GLN A 181 -6.20 -22.96 -1.69
C GLN A 181 -5.70 -21.51 -1.80
N GLY A 182 -5.94 -20.70 -0.76
CA GLY A 182 -5.67 -19.27 -0.71
C GLY A 182 -4.23 -18.93 -1.00
N VAL A 183 -3.32 -19.50 -0.20
CA VAL A 183 -1.88 -19.23 -0.28
C VAL A 183 -1.33 -19.54 -1.67
N ALA A 184 -1.72 -20.67 -2.26
CA ALA A 184 -1.27 -21.05 -3.61
C ALA A 184 -1.78 -20.08 -4.69
N ARG A 185 -3.04 -19.66 -4.61
CA ARG A 185 -3.62 -18.68 -5.54
C ARG A 185 -2.98 -17.31 -5.41
N VAL A 186 -2.81 -16.81 -4.18
CA VAL A 186 -2.17 -15.51 -3.93
C VAL A 186 -0.71 -15.52 -4.37
N LYS A 187 0.01 -16.63 -4.14
CA LYS A 187 1.36 -16.83 -4.68
C LYS A 187 1.39 -16.73 -6.20
N GLN A 188 0.45 -17.39 -6.88
CA GLN A 188 0.33 -17.31 -8.34
C GLN A 188 0.04 -15.88 -8.81
N GLN A 189 -0.90 -15.18 -8.15
CA GLN A 189 -1.22 -13.77 -8.45
C GLN A 189 0.02 -12.87 -8.30
N LEU A 190 0.82 -13.04 -7.24
CA LEU A 190 2.07 -12.32 -7.07
C LEU A 190 3.06 -12.62 -8.20
N MET A 191 3.23 -13.90 -8.56
CA MET A 191 4.13 -14.29 -9.64
C MET A 191 3.71 -13.73 -11.00
N GLU A 192 2.41 -13.73 -11.31
CA GLU A 192 1.85 -13.15 -12.52
C GLU A 192 2.02 -11.62 -12.56
N ALA A 193 1.77 -10.94 -11.45
CA ALA A 193 2.03 -9.50 -11.34
C ALA A 193 3.52 -9.19 -11.55
N ARG A 194 4.42 -10.02 -11.00
CA ARG A 194 5.87 -9.89 -11.14
C ARG A 194 6.43 -10.16 -12.53
N GLN A 195 5.65 -10.77 -13.43
CA GLN A 195 6.02 -10.83 -14.85
C GLN A 195 5.98 -9.46 -15.51
N ARG A 196 5.11 -8.55 -15.02
CA ARG A 196 4.98 -7.17 -15.53
C ARG A 196 5.82 -6.19 -14.71
N ASP A 197 5.87 -6.41 -13.41
CA ASP A 197 6.57 -5.55 -12.44
C ASP A 197 7.31 -6.40 -11.39
N PRO A 198 8.63 -6.65 -11.59
CA PRO A 198 9.40 -7.48 -10.66
C PRO A 198 9.42 -6.99 -9.20
N GLN A 199 9.14 -5.70 -8.97
CA GLN A 199 9.19 -5.07 -7.64
C GLN A 199 7.80 -4.93 -7.00
N VAL A 200 6.72 -5.31 -7.69
CA VAL A 200 5.36 -5.16 -7.17
C VAL A 200 5.17 -5.89 -5.85
N GLN A 201 4.50 -5.20 -4.94
CA GLN A 201 3.95 -5.73 -3.70
C GLN A 201 2.43 -5.64 -3.80
N LEU A 202 1.74 -6.75 -3.51
CA LEU A 202 0.29 -6.86 -3.65
C LEU A 202 -0.47 -6.69 -2.33
N TRP A 203 0.25 -6.60 -1.20
CA TRP A 203 -0.29 -6.44 0.14
C TRP A 203 0.76 -5.81 1.04
N PRO A 204 0.40 -5.12 2.13
CA PRO A 204 1.35 -4.71 3.16
C PRO A 204 1.88 -5.93 3.93
N GLU A 205 3.19 -5.95 4.24
CA GLU A 205 3.86 -7.05 4.95
C GLU A 205 3.11 -7.46 6.24
N VAL A 206 2.78 -6.47 7.07
CA VAL A 206 2.15 -6.67 8.39
C VAL A 206 0.81 -7.41 8.32
N ASN A 207 0.03 -7.23 7.25
CA ASN A 207 -1.27 -7.89 7.14
C ASN A 207 -1.11 -9.40 6.98
N VAL A 208 -0.11 -9.84 6.21
CA VAL A 208 0.14 -11.26 6.01
C VAL A 208 0.85 -11.87 7.22
N ASP A 209 1.68 -11.11 7.92
CA ASP A 209 2.21 -11.53 9.22
C ASP A 209 1.10 -11.77 10.24
N ILE A 210 0.14 -10.85 10.37
CA ILE A 210 -1.01 -11.02 11.29
C ILE A 210 -1.78 -12.31 10.98
N ILE A 211 -2.04 -12.60 9.70
CA ILE A 211 -2.75 -13.82 9.30
C ILE A 211 -1.90 -15.06 9.63
N GLY A 212 -0.59 -15.04 9.37
CA GLY A 212 0.32 -16.13 9.72
C GLY A 212 0.35 -16.40 11.24
N GLU A 213 0.48 -15.34 12.03
CA GLU A 213 0.45 -15.39 13.50
C GLU A 213 -0.88 -15.92 14.03
N ASP A 214 -2.01 -15.59 13.41
CA ASP A 214 -3.32 -16.12 13.79
C ASP A 214 -3.36 -17.65 13.67
N HIS A 215 -2.80 -18.20 12.59
CA HIS A 215 -2.65 -19.65 12.42
C HIS A 215 -1.67 -20.28 13.45
N VAL A 216 -0.61 -19.56 13.84
CA VAL A 216 0.28 -20.00 14.93
C VAL A 216 -0.47 -20.09 16.26
N ARG A 217 -1.22 -19.04 16.62
CA ARG A 217 -2.03 -18.99 17.85
C ARG A 217 -3.09 -20.10 17.88
N GLU A 218 -3.75 -20.34 16.75
CA GLU A 218 -4.72 -21.42 16.61
C GLU A 218 -4.06 -22.79 16.77
N SER A 219 -2.90 -23.02 16.15
CA SER A 219 -2.11 -24.24 16.34
C SER A 219 -1.82 -24.53 17.81
N GLU A 220 -1.36 -23.51 18.55
CA GLU A 220 -1.06 -23.67 19.97
C GLU A 220 -2.30 -23.93 20.82
N SER A 221 -3.42 -23.28 20.49
CA SER A 221 -4.72 -23.51 21.13
C SER A 221 -5.15 -24.97 20.94
N GLU A 222 -5.10 -25.47 19.71
CA GLU A 222 -5.51 -26.84 19.39
C GLU A 222 -4.59 -27.89 19.99
N LYS A 223 -3.28 -27.60 20.06
CA LYS A 223 -2.32 -28.45 20.75
C LYS A 223 -2.64 -28.58 22.25
N LYS A 224 -3.02 -27.47 22.90
CA LYS A 224 -3.45 -27.46 24.32
C LYS A 224 -4.76 -28.21 24.52
N ALA A 225 -5.66 -28.19 23.53
CA ALA A 225 -6.90 -28.97 23.53
C ALA A 225 -6.69 -30.48 23.23
N GLY A 226 -5.46 -30.91 22.90
CA GLY A 226 -5.15 -32.29 22.53
C GLY A 226 -5.47 -32.64 21.07
N GLN A 227 -5.85 -31.66 20.25
CA GLN A 227 -6.17 -31.82 18.83
C GLN A 227 -4.89 -31.73 17.97
N VAL A 228 -4.01 -32.71 18.13
CA VAL A 228 -2.67 -32.69 17.51
C VAL A 228 -2.71 -32.59 15.98
N GLY A 229 -3.72 -33.19 15.33
CA GLY A 229 -3.89 -33.11 13.87
C GLY A 229 -4.22 -31.70 13.39
N GLU A 230 -5.18 -31.04 14.04
CA GLU A 230 -5.57 -29.66 13.74
C GLU A 230 -4.41 -28.70 14.03
N ALA A 231 -3.73 -28.86 15.16
CA ALA A 231 -2.54 -28.07 15.49
C ALA A 231 -1.48 -28.14 14.38
N ARG A 232 -1.22 -29.34 13.86
CA ARG A 232 -0.27 -29.55 12.76
C ARG A 232 -0.73 -28.84 11.47
N MET A 233 -2.00 -28.94 11.12
CA MET A 233 -2.55 -28.28 9.93
C MET A 233 -2.41 -26.76 10.02
N GLN A 234 -2.69 -26.19 11.20
CA GLN A 234 -2.58 -24.76 11.45
C GLN A 234 -1.14 -24.26 11.36
N ILE A 235 -0.17 -24.95 11.99
CA ILE A 235 1.23 -24.54 11.90
C ILE A 235 1.82 -24.71 10.50
N ASP A 236 1.42 -25.76 9.76
CA ASP A 236 1.85 -25.94 8.38
C ASP A 236 1.27 -24.82 7.47
N THR A 237 0.04 -24.38 7.74
CA THR A 237 -0.57 -23.24 7.04
C THR A 237 0.17 -21.93 7.34
N ALA A 238 0.50 -21.67 8.61
CA ALA A 238 1.30 -20.50 9.00
C ALA A 238 2.65 -20.44 8.27
N ILE A 239 3.36 -21.57 8.18
CA ILE A 239 4.64 -21.66 7.46
C ILE A 239 4.49 -21.30 5.98
N GLU A 240 3.43 -21.77 5.30
CA GLU A 240 3.20 -21.42 3.90
C GLU A 240 2.84 -19.94 3.71
N ILE A 241 2.13 -19.34 4.67
CA ILE A 241 1.82 -17.91 4.70
C ILE A 241 3.09 -17.08 4.92
N PHE A 242 3.94 -17.43 5.89
CA PHE A 242 5.20 -16.72 6.12
C PHE A 242 6.18 -16.88 4.95
N LYS A 243 6.23 -18.05 4.29
CA LYS A 243 6.97 -18.21 3.03
C LYS A 243 6.45 -17.29 1.93
N LEU A 244 5.13 -17.14 1.81
CA LEU A 244 4.52 -16.21 0.86
C LEU A 244 4.89 -14.77 1.20
N ASN A 245 4.88 -14.38 2.48
CA ASN A 245 5.26 -13.04 2.89
C ASN A 245 6.74 -12.77 2.63
N LEU A 246 7.62 -13.71 2.96
CA LEU A 246 9.05 -13.62 2.69
C LEU A 246 9.34 -13.57 1.17
N LEU A 247 8.55 -14.24 0.34
CA LEU A 247 8.63 -14.11 -1.12
C LEU A 247 8.31 -12.67 -1.55
N ALA A 248 7.33 -12.02 -0.93
CA ALA A 248 7.00 -10.61 -1.19
C ALA A 248 8.06 -9.64 -0.64
N TYR A 249 8.62 -9.93 0.53
CA TYR A 249 9.52 -9.10 1.32
C TYR A 249 10.84 -9.82 1.67
N PRO A 250 11.69 -10.14 0.68
CA PRO A 250 12.89 -10.97 0.90
C PRO A 250 13.94 -10.32 1.81
N ASP A 251 13.92 -8.99 1.89
CA ASP A 251 14.86 -8.16 2.65
C ASP A 251 14.32 -7.72 4.02
N SER A 252 13.17 -8.25 4.46
CA SER A 252 12.65 -8.01 5.81
C SER A 252 13.23 -8.99 6.81
N ALA A 253 13.90 -8.49 7.85
CA ALA A 253 14.38 -9.35 8.93
C ALA A 253 13.23 -9.89 9.79
N ASP A 254 12.13 -9.12 9.88
CA ASP A 254 10.89 -9.52 10.56
C ASP A 254 10.27 -10.74 9.87
N ALA A 255 10.20 -10.74 8.53
CA ALA A 255 9.71 -11.89 7.75
C ALA A 255 10.58 -13.15 7.91
N HIS A 256 11.91 -13.01 8.02
CA HIS A 256 12.79 -14.15 8.35
C HIS A 256 12.55 -14.65 9.77
N TYR A 257 12.36 -13.74 10.74
CA TYR A 257 12.09 -14.11 12.13
C TYR A 257 10.76 -14.86 12.28
N ASN A 258 9.66 -14.34 11.72
CA ASN A 258 8.35 -15.00 11.81
C ASN A 258 8.38 -16.42 11.22
N LEU A 259 9.08 -16.60 10.09
CA LEU A 259 9.26 -17.93 9.50
C LEU A 259 10.12 -18.85 10.39
N ALA A 260 11.15 -18.32 11.04
CA ALA A 260 11.98 -19.07 11.98
C ALA A 260 11.19 -19.57 13.19
N ASP A 261 10.38 -18.71 13.79
CA ASP A 261 9.53 -19.06 14.94
C ASP A 261 8.49 -20.11 14.57
N ALA A 262 7.82 -19.97 13.42
CA ALA A 262 6.89 -20.97 12.92
C ALA A 262 7.56 -22.35 12.69
N TYR A 263 8.78 -22.36 12.14
CA TYR A 263 9.55 -23.60 11.99
C TYR A 263 9.94 -24.23 13.33
N LEU A 264 10.31 -23.42 14.32
CA LEU A 264 10.61 -23.89 15.67
C LEU A 264 9.38 -24.58 16.28
N LYS A 265 8.21 -23.95 16.20
CA LYS A 265 6.94 -24.49 16.71
C LYS A 265 6.50 -25.76 15.98
N ASN A 266 6.80 -25.90 14.68
CA ASN A 266 6.58 -27.14 13.93
C ASN A 266 7.65 -28.22 14.20
N GLY A 267 8.71 -27.90 14.94
CA GLY A 267 9.80 -28.81 15.27
C GLY A 267 10.88 -28.95 14.18
N GLN A 268 10.84 -28.13 13.13
CA GLN A 268 11.82 -28.11 12.04
C GLN A 268 13.05 -27.27 12.42
N LYS A 269 13.80 -27.76 13.41
CA LYS A 269 14.86 -27.02 14.10
C LYS A 269 15.97 -26.46 13.20
N ASP A 270 16.39 -27.21 12.19
CA ASP A 270 17.48 -26.77 11.29
C ASP A 270 17.04 -25.57 10.45
N LEU A 271 15.80 -25.59 9.95
CA LEU A 271 15.23 -24.46 9.22
C LEU A 271 15.00 -23.26 10.14
N ALA A 272 14.48 -23.49 11.35
CA ALA A 272 14.33 -22.43 12.35
C ALA A 272 15.68 -21.73 12.62
N ARG A 273 16.75 -22.49 12.83
CA ARG A 273 18.11 -21.94 13.02
C ARG A 273 18.56 -21.12 11.83
N GLN A 274 18.42 -21.66 10.62
CA GLN A 274 18.83 -21.00 9.38
C GLN A 274 18.18 -19.61 9.23
N TYR A 275 16.86 -19.52 9.42
CA TYR A 275 16.13 -18.27 9.26
C TYR A 275 16.36 -17.29 10.42
N ALA A 276 16.50 -17.78 11.65
CA ALA A 276 16.83 -16.95 12.82
C ALA A 276 18.23 -16.31 12.69
N GLU A 277 19.25 -17.08 12.27
CA GLU A 277 20.60 -16.55 12.03
C GLU A 277 20.60 -15.51 10.90
N LYS A 278 19.80 -15.73 9.85
CA LYS A 278 19.64 -14.75 8.77
C LYS A 278 18.96 -13.47 9.24
N ALA A 279 17.88 -13.57 10.02
CA ALA A 279 17.22 -12.41 10.62
C ALA A 279 18.21 -11.61 11.49
N LEU A 280 18.98 -12.28 12.36
CA LEU A 280 19.97 -11.63 13.21
C LEU A 280 21.02 -10.86 12.41
N ALA A 281 21.59 -11.50 11.37
CA ALA A 281 22.56 -10.87 10.49
C ALA A 281 21.98 -9.64 9.76
N MET A 282 20.71 -9.68 9.37
CA MET A 282 20.04 -8.55 8.73
C MET A 282 19.81 -7.40 9.70
N ILE A 283 19.39 -7.69 10.94
CA ILE A 283 19.25 -6.70 12.02
C ILE A 283 20.60 -6.00 12.27
N ASP A 284 21.69 -6.77 12.39
CA ASP A 284 23.05 -6.26 12.63
C ASP A 284 23.61 -5.44 11.46
N SER A 285 23.22 -5.77 10.24
CA SER A 285 23.82 -5.14 9.05
C SER A 285 23.31 -3.73 8.77
N HIS A 286 22.08 -3.40 9.21
CA HIS A 286 21.37 -2.16 8.86
C HIS A 286 21.32 -1.86 7.34
N LYS A 287 21.49 -2.87 6.48
CA LYS A 287 21.53 -2.69 5.01
C LYS A 287 20.16 -2.40 4.39
N ALA A 288 19.11 -2.84 5.05
CA ALA A 288 17.72 -2.64 4.65
C ALA A 288 16.88 -2.27 5.88
N PRO A 289 15.70 -1.65 5.67
CA PRO A 289 14.71 -1.49 6.72
C PRO A 289 14.42 -2.83 7.39
N LEU A 290 14.16 -2.80 8.70
CA LEU A 290 13.84 -4.01 9.45
C LEU A 290 12.60 -4.75 8.90
N SER A 291 11.57 -3.99 8.50
CA SER A 291 10.40 -4.45 7.76
C SER A 291 9.84 -3.32 6.87
N SER A 292 8.81 -3.60 6.08
CA SER A 292 8.13 -2.61 5.24
C SER A 292 7.36 -1.54 6.04
N TRP A 293 7.16 -1.74 7.36
CA TRP A 293 6.38 -0.85 8.21
C TRP A 293 7.24 -0.05 9.20
N SER A 294 8.35 -0.60 9.69
CA SER A 294 9.17 0.07 10.71
C SER A 294 10.65 -0.20 10.52
N ASP A 295 11.45 0.81 10.85
CA ASP A 295 12.90 0.70 10.95
C ASP A 295 13.46 1.42 12.18
N THR A 296 12.73 1.37 13.29
CA THR A 296 13.16 2.03 14.53
C THR A 296 14.10 1.13 15.34
N GLU A 297 14.99 1.72 16.12
CA GLU A 297 15.86 0.99 17.06
C GLU A 297 15.04 0.18 18.07
N GLN A 298 13.90 0.71 18.52
CA GLN A 298 12.99 -0.01 19.41
C GLN A 298 12.46 -1.29 18.76
N ARG A 299 12.04 -1.23 17.49
CA ARG A 299 11.56 -2.42 16.80
C ARG A 299 12.70 -3.39 16.48
N ARG A 300 13.89 -2.89 16.12
CA ARG A 300 15.10 -3.73 15.93
C ARG A 300 15.45 -4.50 17.20
N ALA A 301 15.37 -3.86 18.37
CA ALA A 301 15.62 -4.50 19.65
C ALA A 301 14.59 -5.60 19.96
N GLU A 302 13.30 -5.35 19.70
CA GLU A 302 12.23 -6.33 19.91
C GLU A 302 12.45 -7.59 19.07
N ILE A 303 12.63 -7.44 17.74
CA ILE A 303 12.84 -8.59 16.84
C ILE A 303 14.14 -9.33 17.19
N ARG A 304 15.20 -8.60 17.57
CA ARG A 304 16.46 -9.22 18.02
C ARG A 304 16.25 -10.10 19.25
N SER A 305 15.46 -9.64 20.23
CA SER A 305 15.15 -10.43 21.43
C SER A 305 14.45 -11.74 21.05
N GLY A 306 13.41 -11.67 20.21
CA GLY A 306 12.69 -12.84 19.73
C GLY A 306 13.61 -13.84 19.01
N VAL A 307 14.45 -13.35 18.08
CA VAL A 307 15.43 -14.19 17.35
C VAL A 307 16.41 -14.86 18.32
N GLN A 308 16.90 -14.15 19.34
CA GLN A 308 17.82 -14.70 20.33
C GLN A 308 17.16 -15.77 21.21
N ASP A 309 15.89 -15.60 21.57
CA ASP A 309 15.11 -16.60 22.30
C ASP A 309 14.91 -17.86 21.46
N THR A 310 14.56 -17.73 20.17
CA THR A 310 14.48 -18.86 19.21
C THR A 310 15.81 -19.63 19.16
N LEU A 311 16.94 -18.94 19.01
CA LEU A 311 18.26 -19.57 18.94
C LEU A 311 18.66 -20.25 20.26
N LYS A 312 18.30 -19.65 21.40
CA LYS A 312 18.54 -20.22 22.73
C LYS A 312 17.75 -21.51 22.93
N GLU A 313 16.48 -21.55 22.56
CA GLU A 313 15.65 -22.77 22.64
C GLU A 313 16.23 -23.89 21.77
N LEU A 314 16.66 -23.56 20.55
CA LEU A 314 17.28 -24.50 19.62
C LEU A 314 18.58 -25.11 20.19
N ASN A 315 19.36 -24.33 20.94
CA ASN A 315 20.59 -24.78 21.59
C ASN A 315 20.34 -25.60 22.87
N ALA A 316 19.25 -25.34 23.59
CA ALA A 316 18.89 -26.07 24.81
C ALA A 316 18.35 -27.49 24.51
N ALA A 317 17.97 -27.76 23.26
CA ALA A 317 17.38 -29.01 22.82
C ALA A 317 18.37 -29.94 22.08
N HIS A 318 19.67 -29.74 22.28
CA HIS A 318 20.79 -30.62 21.89
C HIS A 318 21.44 -31.20 23.14
#